data_AF-A0A376J2N3-F1
#
_entry.id   AF-A0A376J2N3-F1
#
_cell.length_a   1.000
_cell.length_b   1.000
_cell.length_c   1.000
_cell.angle_alpha   90.00
_cell.angle_beta   90.00
_cell.angle_gamma   90.00
#
_symmetry.space_group_name_H-M   'P 1'
#
loop_
_entity.id
_entity.type
_entity.pdbx_description
1 polymer ?
#
loop_
_entity_poly.entity_id
_entity_poly.type
_entity_poly.pdbx_seq_one_letter_code
_entity_poly.pdbx_strand_id
1 'polypeptide(L)'
;MCFVKMYGITFCGAPRSTHAEEAQEVPNTMIVAMLLLAALCVFIALSASWLAPKIMHIAHAFTNTPPVTVASGIALVPGTFHTRVTPSLLLLLLLAMPLLPGLYWLWCRSRRAAFRRTGDAWACGYGWENAMAPSGNGVMQPLRVVFCALFRLRQQLDPTLRLNKGLAHVTARAQSTEPFWDERVIRPIVSATQRLAKEIQHLQSGDFRLYCLYVVAALVVLLIAIAV
;
A
#
# COMPACT_ATOMS: atom_id res chain seq x y z
N MET A 1 17.18 -7.14 5.89
CA MET A 1 16.84 -6.82 7.31
C MET A 1 15.47 -6.16 7.48
N CYS A 2 15.05 -5.22 6.61
CA CYS A 2 13.74 -4.56 6.75
C CYS A 2 12.55 -5.54 6.82
N PHE A 3 12.46 -6.48 5.87
CA PHE A 3 11.36 -7.45 5.82
C PHE A 3 11.33 -8.40 7.02
N VAL A 4 12.49 -8.92 7.44
CA VAL A 4 12.62 -9.76 8.65
C VAL A 4 12.17 -8.98 9.89
N LYS A 5 12.59 -7.72 10.01
CA LYS A 5 12.16 -6.83 11.08
C LYS A 5 10.64 -6.64 11.07
N MET A 6 10.07 -6.28 9.92
CA MET A 6 8.63 -6.04 9.80
C MET A 6 7.85 -7.29 10.21
N TYR A 7 8.17 -8.43 9.59
CA TYR A 7 7.51 -9.69 9.88
C TYR A 7 7.64 -10.09 11.36
N GLY A 8 8.84 -9.99 11.93
CA GLY A 8 9.09 -10.35 13.32
C GLY A 8 8.31 -9.49 14.32
N ILE A 9 8.14 -8.20 14.06
CA ILE A 9 7.41 -7.30 14.97
C ILE A 9 5.90 -7.44 14.81
N THR A 10 5.40 -7.67 13.58
CA THR A 10 3.95 -7.73 13.33
C THR A 10 3.36 -9.09 13.63
N PHE A 11 4.07 -10.19 13.37
CA PHE A 11 3.49 -11.55 13.42
C PHE A 11 4.09 -12.45 14.50
N CYS A 12 5.27 -12.15 15.04
CA CYS A 12 5.96 -13.04 16.00
C CYS A 12 5.95 -12.54 17.45
N GLY A 13 5.35 -11.38 17.73
CA GLY A 13 5.24 -10.79 19.06
C GLY A 13 3.82 -10.86 19.63
N ALA A 14 3.70 -10.64 20.94
CA ALA A 14 2.40 -10.45 21.60
C ALA A 14 1.73 -9.14 21.15
N PRO A 15 0.38 -9.07 21.20
CA PRO A 15 -0.35 -7.84 20.90
C PRO A 15 0.04 -6.73 21.88
N ARG A 16 0.13 -5.49 21.40
CA ARG A 16 0.54 -4.31 22.20
C ARG A 16 -0.59 -3.33 22.46
N SER A 17 -1.71 -3.52 21.76
CA SER A 17 -2.90 -2.67 21.82
C SER A 17 -4.13 -3.56 21.77
N THR A 18 -5.22 -3.06 22.34
CA THR A 18 -6.53 -3.72 22.28
C THR A 18 -6.96 -4.02 20.85
N HIS A 19 -6.67 -3.12 19.92
CA HIS A 19 -6.97 -3.30 18.49
C HIS A 19 -6.19 -4.46 17.86
N ALA A 20 -4.96 -4.73 18.33
CA ALA A 20 -4.17 -5.87 17.84
C ALA A 20 -4.61 -7.18 18.48
N GLU A 21 -5.15 -7.14 19.69
CA GLU A 21 -5.69 -8.29 20.41
C GLU A 21 -7.06 -8.73 19.84
N GLU A 22 -7.90 -7.76 19.49
CA GLU A 22 -9.23 -7.98 18.88
C GLU A 22 -9.17 -8.08 17.34
N ALA A 23 -7.98 -8.06 16.74
CA ALA A 23 -7.82 -8.10 15.29
C ALA A 23 -8.40 -9.41 14.73
N GLN A 24 -9.35 -9.26 13.80
CA GLN A 24 -9.96 -10.39 13.09
C GLN A 24 -9.31 -10.61 11.72
N GLU A 25 -9.49 -11.81 11.18
CA GLU A 25 -9.01 -12.15 9.86
C GLU A 25 -9.72 -11.33 8.77
N VAL A 26 -8.98 -10.95 7.74
CA VAL A 26 -9.48 -10.14 6.62
C VAL A 26 -10.47 -10.94 5.77
N PRO A 27 -11.43 -10.27 5.09
CA PRO A 27 -12.39 -10.98 4.24
C PRO A 27 -11.72 -11.76 3.11
N ASN A 28 -12.32 -12.88 2.72
CA ASN A 28 -11.80 -13.80 1.70
C ASN A 28 -11.45 -13.10 0.37
N THR A 29 -12.17 -12.04 0.01
CA THR A 29 -11.91 -11.27 -1.22
C THR A 29 -10.51 -10.64 -1.21
N MET A 30 -10.07 -10.12 -0.07
CA MET A 30 -8.74 -9.53 0.09
C MET A 30 -7.66 -10.62 0.05
N ILE A 31 -7.91 -11.77 0.66
CA ILE A 31 -6.99 -12.92 0.64
C ILE A 31 -6.79 -13.41 -0.80
N VAL A 32 -7.86 -13.58 -1.56
CA VAL A 32 -7.79 -14.01 -2.97
C VAL A 32 -7.00 -13.01 -3.81
N ALA A 33 -7.20 -11.70 -3.61
CA ALA A 33 -6.42 -10.67 -4.31
C ALA A 33 -4.92 -10.76 -3.98
N MET A 34 -4.56 -10.97 -2.71
CA MET A 34 -3.16 -11.16 -2.31
C MET A 34 -2.55 -12.44 -2.87
N LEU A 35 -3.30 -13.55 -2.88
CA LEU A 35 -2.86 -14.82 -3.46
C LEU A 35 -2.65 -14.72 -4.97
N LEU A 36 -3.53 -14.02 -5.67
CA LEU A 36 -3.40 -13.76 -7.10
C LEU A 36 -2.13 -12.96 -7.40
N LEU A 37 -1.86 -11.90 -6.61
CA LEU A 37 -0.64 -11.11 -6.77
C LEU A 37 0.62 -11.95 -6.48
N ALA A 38 0.59 -12.79 -5.44
CA ALA A 38 1.69 -13.70 -5.14
C ALA A 38 1.93 -14.71 -6.27
N ALA A 39 0.86 -15.28 -6.84
CA ALA A 39 0.95 -16.20 -7.97
C ALA A 39 1.54 -15.52 -9.21
N LEU A 40 1.14 -14.27 -9.50
CA LEU A 40 1.73 -13.48 -10.58
C LEU A 40 3.23 -13.24 -10.38
N CYS A 41 3.67 -12.93 -9.16
CA CYS A 41 5.10 -12.79 -8.84
C CYS A 41 5.89 -14.07 -9.13
N VAL A 42 5.37 -15.23 -8.72
CA VAL A 42 6.00 -16.54 -9.00
C VAL A 42 6.02 -16.83 -10.50
N PHE A 43 4.91 -16.57 -11.20
CA PHE A 43 4.82 -16.77 -12.64
C PHE A 43 5.83 -15.90 -13.40
N ILE A 44 5.94 -14.63 -13.05
CA ILE A 44 6.93 -13.71 -13.64
C ILE A 44 8.35 -14.23 -13.37
N ALA A 45 8.66 -14.65 -12.13
CA ALA A 45 9.97 -15.19 -11.78
C ALA A 45 10.33 -16.45 -12.57
N LEU A 46 9.38 -17.37 -12.77
CA LEU A 46 9.58 -18.58 -13.58
C LEU A 46 9.73 -18.26 -15.07
N SER A 47 9.00 -17.27 -15.57
CA SER A 47 9.09 -16.81 -16.96
C SER A 47 10.36 -16.03 -17.27
N ALA A 48 11.17 -15.68 -16.26
CA ALA A 48 12.37 -14.85 -16.41
C ALA A 48 13.35 -15.40 -17.45
N SER A 49 13.54 -16.72 -17.54
CA SER A 49 14.44 -17.35 -18.52
C SER A 49 14.00 -17.10 -19.97
N TRP A 50 12.70 -16.93 -20.20
CA TRP A 50 12.13 -16.65 -21.53
C TRP A 50 12.01 -15.16 -21.82
N LEU A 51 11.72 -14.36 -20.79
CA LEU A 51 11.53 -12.91 -20.92
C LEU A 51 12.86 -12.15 -21.02
N ALA A 52 13.87 -12.56 -20.27
CA ALA A 52 15.20 -11.94 -20.26
C ALA A 52 15.85 -11.80 -21.65
N PRO A 53 15.92 -12.86 -22.50
CA PRO A 53 16.51 -12.72 -23.84
C PRO A 53 15.71 -11.80 -24.77
N LYS A 54 14.37 -11.72 -24.62
CA LYS A 54 13.53 -10.81 -25.42
C LYS A 54 13.79 -9.35 -25.07
N ILE A 55 13.87 -9.03 -23.78
CA ILE A 55 14.23 -7.68 -23.31
C ILE A 55 15.63 -7.31 -23.80
N MET A 56 16.58 -8.25 -23.74
CA MET A 56 17.94 -7.99 -24.20
C MET A 56 18.01 -7.75 -25.72
N HIS A 57 17.22 -8.47 -26.52
CA HIS A 57 17.13 -8.22 -27.96
C HIS A 57 16.67 -6.78 -28.27
N ILE A 58 15.67 -6.29 -27.53
CA ILE A 58 15.19 -4.90 -27.66
C ILE A 58 16.30 -3.93 -27.22
N ALA A 59 16.97 -4.18 -26.10
CA ALA A 59 18.04 -3.33 -25.61
C ALA A 59 19.23 -3.23 -26.60
N HIS A 60 19.60 -4.35 -27.25
CA HIS A 60 20.65 -4.36 -28.27
C HIS A 60 20.27 -3.53 -29.51
N ALA A 61 18.99 -3.51 -29.91
CA ALA A 61 18.53 -2.68 -31.01
C ALA A 61 18.77 -1.17 -30.77
N PHE A 62 18.90 -0.74 -29.51
CA PHE A 62 19.17 0.65 -29.14
C PHE A 62 20.63 0.94 -28.77
N THR A 63 21.43 -0.07 -28.40
CA THR A 63 22.75 0.17 -27.77
C THR A 63 23.96 -0.28 -28.60
N ASN A 64 23.79 -0.96 -29.74
CA ASN A 64 24.91 -1.44 -30.59
C ASN A 64 26.03 -2.18 -29.81
N THR A 65 25.67 -2.84 -28.70
CA THR A 65 26.58 -3.61 -27.86
C THR A 65 26.67 -5.06 -28.35
N PRO A 66 27.81 -5.74 -28.15
CA PRO A 66 27.98 -7.14 -28.58
C PRO A 66 26.96 -8.05 -27.89
N PRO A 67 26.46 -9.10 -28.56
CA PRO A 67 25.42 -9.97 -28.02
C PRO A 67 25.94 -10.70 -26.79
N VAL A 68 25.30 -10.44 -25.65
CA VAL A 68 25.60 -11.11 -24.38
C VAL A 68 24.60 -12.24 -24.18
N THR A 69 25.08 -13.45 -23.90
CA THR A 69 24.20 -14.59 -23.59
C THR A 69 23.55 -14.41 -22.22
N VAL A 70 22.25 -14.12 -22.21
CA VAL A 70 21.49 -13.85 -20.96
C VAL A 70 20.76 -15.09 -20.44
N ALA A 71 20.52 -16.07 -21.31
CA ALA A 71 19.87 -17.33 -20.98
C ALA A 71 20.47 -18.47 -21.80
N SER A 72 20.64 -19.63 -21.15
CA SER A 72 20.99 -20.90 -21.80
C SER A 72 19.95 -21.96 -21.38
N GLY A 73 18.97 -22.20 -22.25
CA GLY A 73 17.83 -23.06 -21.94
C GLY A 73 17.01 -22.52 -20.77
N ILE A 74 16.90 -23.29 -19.69
CA ILE A 74 16.15 -22.90 -18.48
C ILE A 74 16.99 -22.06 -17.49
N ALA A 75 18.30 -21.97 -17.67
CA ALA A 75 19.19 -21.24 -16.78
C ALA A 75 19.45 -19.81 -17.27
N LEU A 76 19.38 -18.84 -16.36
CA LEU A 76 19.86 -17.48 -16.61
C LEU A 76 21.38 -17.44 -16.40
N VAL A 77 22.05 -16.76 -17.33
CA VAL A 77 23.50 -16.52 -17.28
C VAL A 77 23.68 -15.01 -17.37
N PRO A 78 24.19 -14.34 -16.33
CA PRO A 78 24.42 -12.91 -16.37
C PRO A 78 25.72 -12.64 -17.13
N GLY A 79 25.65 -12.73 -18.46
CA GLY A 79 26.74 -12.39 -19.36
C GLY A 79 28.04 -13.19 -19.16
N THR A 80 29.14 -12.49 -18.90
CA THR A 80 30.49 -13.10 -18.89
C THR A 80 30.82 -13.86 -17.60
N PHE A 81 29.94 -13.83 -16.59
CA PHE A 81 30.16 -14.55 -15.35
C PHE A 81 29.76 -16.03 -15.50
N HIS A 82 30.56 -16.93 -14.93
CA HIS A 82 30.29 -18.37 -14.91
C HIS A 82 29.16 -18.80 -13.96
N THR A 83 28.39 -17.86 -13.42
CA THR A 83 27.27 -18.14 -12.51
C THR A 83 26.03 -18.49 -13.31
N ARG A 84 25.48 -19.69 -13.09
CA ARG A 84 24.22 -20.13 -13.69
C ARG A 84 23.16 -20.17 -12.62
N VAL A 85 22.06 -19.46 -12.86
CA VAL A 85 20.94 -19.40 -11.92
C VAL A 85 19.69 -19.92 -12.63
N THR A 86 19.16 -21.03 -12.15
CA THR A 86 17.93 -21.62 -12.70
C THR A 86 16.74 -21.21 -11.82
N PRO A 87 15.75 -20.46 -12.34
CA PRO A 87 14.60 -20.00 -11.55
C PRO A 87 13.80 -21.14 -10.91
N SER A 88 13.70 -22.29 -11.58
CA SER A 88 13.02 -23.47 -11.04
C SER A 88 13.74 -24.07 -9.82
N LEU A 89 15.07 -24.07 -9.80
CA LEU A 89 15.86 -24.51 -8.65
C LEU A 89 15.69 -23.55 -7.47
N LEU A 90 15.66 -22.24 -7.74
CA LEU A 90 15.40 -21.23 -6.71
C LEU A 90 13.99 -21.39 -6.13
N LEU A 91 12.98 -21.64 -6.97
CA LEU A 91 11.62 -21.91 -6.51
C LEU A 91 11.57 -23.18 -5.65
N LEU A 92 12.24 -24.25 -6.08
CA LEU A 92 12.31 -25.50 -5.33
C LEU A 92 12.96 -25.27 -3.95
N LEU A 93 14.07 -24.54 -3.90
CA LEU A 93 14.75 -24.21 -2.65
C LEU A 93 13.87 -23.35 -1.72
N LEU A 94 13.16 -22.38 -2.29
CA LEU A 94 12.24 -21.52 -1.56
C LEU A 94 11.06 -22.31 -0.97
N LEU A 95 10.52 -23.27 -1.71
CA LEU A 95 9.46 -24.18 -1.21
C LEU A 95 10.01 -25.18 -0.19
N ALA A 96 11.21 -25.71 -0.41
CA ALA A 96 11.84 -26.68 0.47
C ALA A 96 12.11 -26.11 1.87
N MET A 97 12.45 -24.81 1.96
CA MET A 97 12.77 -24.15 3.22
C MET A 97 11.66 -24.29 4.29
N PRO A 98 10.36 -24.04 4.01
CA PRO A 98 9.28 -24.33 4.96
C PRO A 98 8.78 -25.79 4.93
N LEU A 99 8.81 -26.46 3.76
CA LEU A 99 8.28 -27.82 3.63
C LEU A 99 9.08 -28.85 4.42
N LEU A 100 10.42 -28.78 4.40
CA LEU A 100 11.27 -29.75 5.09
C LEU A 100 11.08 -29.70 6.63
N PRO A 101 11.15 -28.53 7.29
CA PRO A 101 10.81 -28.42 8.71
C PRO A 101 9.35 -28.80 8.99
N GLY A 102 8.41 -28.48 8.09
CA GLY A 102 7.00 -28.83 8.23
C GLY A 102 6.75 -30.34 8.18
N LEU A 103 7.43 -31.05 7.27
CA LEU A 103 7.35 -32.51 7.17
C LEU A 103 8.03 -33.19 8.36
N TYR A 104 9.20 -32.68 8.77
CA TYR A 104 9.87 -33.13 10.00
C TYR A 104 8.99 -32.91 11.23
N TRP A 105 8.33 -31.75 11.32
CA TRP A 105 7.35 -31.44 12.34
C TRP A 105 6.21 -32.48 12.31
N LEU A 106 5.61 -32.74 11.15
CA LEU A 106 4.51 -33.71 11.04
C LEU A 106 4.94 -35.13 11.47
N TRP A 107 6.13 -35.57 11.04
CA TRP A 107 6.72 -36.86 11.44
C TRP A 107 6.91 -36.97 12.96
N CYS A 108 7.48 -35.94 13.58
CA CYS A 108 7.76 -35.92 15.02
C CYS A 108 6.55 -35.53 15.86
N ARG A 109 5.35 -35.36 15.28
CA ARG A 109 4.15 -34.89 16.01
C ARG A 109 3.78 -35.78 17.20
N SER A 110 3.85 -37.11 17.02
CA SER A 110 3.47 -38.06 18.08
C SER A 110 4.46 -38.10 19.26
N ARG A 111 5.69 -37.61 19.09
CA ARG A 111 6.76 -37.68 20.12
C ARG A 111 6.93 -36.37 20.89
N ARG A 112 6.07 -35.38 20.65
CA ARG A 112 6.23 -34.03 21.21
C ARG A 112 5.28 -33.78 22.37
N ALA A 113 5.75 -32.95 23.30
CA ALA A 113 4.92 -32.42 24.37
C ALA A 113 3.73 -31.64 23.79
N ALA A 114 2.65 -31.57 24.56
CA ALA A 114 1.45 -30.83 24.17
C ALA A 114 1.81 -29.38 23.78
N PHE A 115 1.24 -28.92 22.67
CA PHE A 115 1.49 -27.57 22.16
C PHE A 115 0.93 -26.54 23.16
N ARG A 116 1.82 -25.83 23.86
CA ARG A 116 1.44 -24.83 24.85
C ARG A 116 1.18 -23.48 24.16
N ARG A 117 -0.10 -23.15 23.93
CA ARG A 117 -0.54 -21.80 23.49
C ARG A 117 -0.80 -20.84 24.64
N THR A 118 -0.88 -21.37 25.86
CA THR A 118 -1.37 -20.64 27.03
C THR A 118 -0.24 -20.34 28.02
N GLY A 119 -0.23 -19.11 28.51
CA GLY A 119 0.74 -18.60 29.48
C GLY A 119 1.64 -17.51 28.92
N ASP A 120 2.31 -16.85 29.84
CA ASP A 120 3.23 -15.75 29.56
C ASP A 120 4.49 -16.24 28.84
N ALA A 121 5.05 -15.37 28.00
CA ALA A 121 6.37 -15.61 27.43
C ALA A 121 7.42 -15.68 28.55
N TRP A 122 8.49 -16.43 28.33
CA TRP A 122 9.57 -16.53 29.31
C TRP A 122 10.20 -15.16 29.58
N ALA A 123 10.00 -14.64 30.79
CA ALA A 123 10.46 -13.33 31.22
C ALA A 123 11.54 -13.44 32.31
N CYS A 124 12.48 -14.38 32.17
CA CYS A 124 13.58 -14.59 33.14
C CYS A 124 13.12 -14.78 34.61
N GLY A 125 11.91 -15.29 34.83
CA GLY A 125 11.31 -15.48 36.16
C GLY A 125 10.39 -14.35 36.64
N TYR A 126 10.28 -13.25 35.88
CA TYR A 126 9.29 -12.19 36.12
C TYR A 126 7.95 -12.50 35.46
N GLY A 127 6.91 -11.74 35.83
CA GLY A 127 5.66 -11.67 35.07
C GLY A 127 5.89 -10.97 33.74
N TRP A 128 5.19 -11.42 32.69
CA TRP A 128 5.34 -10.78 31.38
C TRP A 128 4.65 -9.42 31.36
N GLU A 129 5.30 -8.44 30.72
CA GLU A 129 4.74 -7.11 30.52
C GLU A 129 4.79 -6.72 29.05
N ASN A 130 3.78 -5.98 28.59
CA ASN A 130 3.63 -5.52 27.20
C ASN A 130 4.89 -4.78 26.67
N ALA A 131 5.63 -4.11 27.54
CA ALA A 131 6.88 -3.41 27.20
C ALA A 131 8.01 -4.36 26.75
N MET A 132 7.96 -5.64 27.14
CA MET A 132 8.97 -6.66 26.79
C MET A 132 8.81 -7.19 25.36
N ALA A 133 7.71 -6.89 24.68
CA ALA A 133 7.50 -7.33 23.30
C ALA A 133 8.61 -6.80 22.36
N PRO A 134 9.15 -7.63 21.43
CA PRO A 134 10.22 -7.23 20.51
C PRO A 134 9.84 -6.02 19.66
N SER A 135 10.57 -4.91 19.77
CA SER A 135 10.27 -3.66 19.06
C SER A 135 11.21 -3.41 17.88
N GLY A 136 10.74 -2.63 16.91
CA GLY A 136 11.56 -2.28 15.75
C GLY A 136 12.76 -1.41 16.02
N ASN A 137 12.77 -0.71 17.15
CA ASN A 137 13.96 -0.01 17.63
C ASN A 137 14.92 -1.01 18.28
N GLY A 138 14.43 -1.96 19.09
CA GLY A 138 15.25 -2.99 19.71
C GLY A 138 16.03 -3.82 18.70
N VAL A 139 15.37 -4.32 17.64
CA VAL A 139 16.03 -5.08 16.56
C VAL A 139 17.14 -4.27 15.85
N MET A 140 16.98 -2.95 15.77
CA MET A 140 17.92 -2.07 15.08
C MET A 140 18.96 -1.43 16.02
N GLN A 141 18.85 -1.63 17.33
CA GLN A 141 19.71 -0.97 18.31
C GLN A 141 21.20 -1.32 18.14
N PRO A 142 21.59 -2.60 17.95
CA PRO A 142 23.01 -2.93 17.73
C PRO A 142 23.57 -2.24 16.48
N LEU A 143 22.78 -2.20 15.40
CA LEU A 143 23.17 -1.54 14.16
C LEU A 143 23.33 -0.02 14.36
N ARG A 144 22.44 0.61 15.13
CA ARG A 144 22.54 2.04 15.47
C ARG A 144 23.78 2.36 16.29
N VAL A 145 24.18 1.47 17.19
CA VAL A 145 25.39 1.64 18.00
C VAL A 145 26.64 1.54 17.12
N VAL A 146 26.75 0.50 16.30
CA VAL A 146 27.91 0.31 15.39
C VAL A 146 28.06 1.47 14.41
N PHE A 147 26.95 1.95 13.85
CA PHE A 147 26.96 3.05 12.87
C PHE A 147 26.62 4.42 13.47
N CYS A 148 26.81 4.61 14.78
CA CYS A 148 26.40 5.84 15.48
C CYS A 148 27.05 7.10 14.86
N ALA A 149 28.31 7.02 14.45
CA ALA A 149 29.03 8.12 13.80
C ALA A 149 28.35 8.56 12.49
N LEU A 150 27.96 7.62 11.62
CA LEU A 150 27.26 7.92 10.38
C LEU A 150 25.87 8.51 10.63
N PHE A 151 25.14 7.99 11.61
CA PHE A 151 23.82 8.52 11.97
C PHE A 151 23.90 9.94 12.54
N ARG A 152 24.91 10.24 13.36
CA ARG A 152 25.17 11.61 13.86
C ARG A 152 25.52 12.56 12.71
N LEU A 153 26.39 12.12 11.80
CA LEU A 153 26.79 12.92 10.64
C LEU A 153 25.57 13.25 9.75
N ARG A 154 24.73 12.24 9.48
CA ARG A 154 23.48 12.44 8.73
C ARG A 154 22.56 13.46 9.40
N GLN A 155 22.39 13.41 10.71
CA GLN A 155 21.53 14.36 11.43
C GLN A 155 22.10 15.78 11.44
N GLN A 156 23.41 15.93 11.59
CA GLN A 156 24.08 17.24 11.61
C GLN A 156 24.10 17.90 10.23
N LEU A 157 24.26 17.10 9.17
CA LEU A 157 24.30 17.57 7.79
C LEU A 157 22.93 17.57 7.12
N ASP A 158 21.83 17.28 7.82
CA ASP A 158 20.51 17.20 7.21
C ASP A 158 19.97 18.60 6.85
N PRO A 159 19.95 19.01 5.57
CA PRO A 159 19.44 20.31 5.19
C PRO A 159 17.91 20.33 5.20
N THR A 160 17.25 19.15 5.25
CA THR A 160 15.80 19.02 5.08
C THR A 160 15.02 19.71 6.19
N LEU A 161 15.56 19.79 7.41
CA LEU A 161 14.89 20.48 8.51
C LEU A 161 14.78 21.99 8.26
N ARG A 162 15.81 22.59 7.65
CA ARG A 162 15.80 24.01 7.26
C ARG A 162 14.96 24.23 6.00
N LEU A 163 15.07 23.33 5.02
CA LEU A 163 14.32 23.41 3.77
C LEU A 163 12.80 23.22 3.99
N ASN A 164 12.39 22.28 4.83
CA ASN A 164 10.98 22.05 5.17
C ASN A 164 10.36 23.23 5.91
N LYS A 165 11.10 23.90 6.79
CA LYS A 165 10.62 25.14 7.43
C LYS A 165 10.42 26.26 6.41
N GLY A 166 11.35 26.39 5.45
CA GLY A 166 11.20 27.33 4.34
C GLY A 166 10.00 27.01 3.46
N LEU A 167 9.84 25.75 3.07
CA LEU A 167 8.74 25.29 2.23
C LEU A 167 7.39 25.44 2.92
N ALA A 168 7.29 25.07 4.21
CA ALA A 168 6.08 25.24 5.00
C ALA A 168 5.68 26.73 5.16
N HIS A 169 6.66 27.63 5.24
CA HIS A 169 6.38 29.06 5.27
C HIS A 169 5.84 29.57 3.93
N VAL A 170 6.40 29.09 2.82
CA VAL A 170 5.93 29.42 1.46
C VAL A 170 4.53 28.85 1.20
N THR A 171 4.26 27.61 1.60
CA THR A 171 2.93 27.01 1.42
C THR A 171 1.89 27.67 2.32
N ALA A 172 2.21 28.03 3.57
CA ALA A 172 1.29 28.79 4.43
C ALA A 172 0.96 30.17 3.86
N ARG A 173 1.94 30.84 3.23
CA ARG A 173 1.75 32.12 2.53
C ARG A 173 0.87 31.95 1.28
N ALA A 174 1.08 30.88 0.52
CA ALA A 174 0.29 30.56 -0.67
C ALA A 174 -1.17 30.21 -0.31
N GLN A 175 -1.38 29.39 0.73
CA GLN A 175 -2.71 29.04 1.24
C GLN A 175 -3.46 30.24 1.83
N SER A 176 -2.76 31.27 2.31
CA SER A 176 -3.39 32.53 2.73
C SER A 176 -3.89 33.37 1.54
N THR A 177 -3.39 33.11 0.33
CA THR A 177 -3.71 33.89 -0.89
C THR A 177 -4.75 33.19 -1.76
N GLU A 178 -4.85 31.86 -1.65
CA GLU A 178 -5.78 30.99 -2.39
C GLU A 178 -7.29 31.20 -2.10
N PRO A 179 -7.77 31.56 -0.89
CA PRO A 179 -9.21 31.60 -0.60
C PRO A 179 -9.96 32.76 -1.29
N PHE A 180 -9.27 33.63 -2.02
CA PHE A 180 -9.93 34.71 -2.75
C PHE A 180 -11.00 34.21 -3.73
N TRP A 181 -10.71 33.17 -4.51
CA TRP A 181 -11.64 32.66 -5.52
C TRP A 181 -12.79 31.86 -4.90
N ASP A 182 -12.47 31.03 -3.91
CA ASP A 182 -13.47 30.19 -3.26
C ASP A 182 -14.47 31.03 -2.44
N GLU A 183 -13.96 32.01 -1.69
CA GLU A 183 -14.79 32.80 -0.78
C GLU A 183 -15.51 33.97 -1.48
N ARG A 184 -14.90 34.56 -2.52
CA ARG A 184 -15.47 35.73 -3.22
C ARG A 184 -16.29 35.38 -4.46
N VAL A 185 -16.05 34.24 -5.10
CA VAL A 185 -16.73 33.86 -6.36
C VAL A 185 -17.59 32.61 -6.18
N ILE A 186 -17.02 31.52 -5.66
CA ILE A 186 -17.73 30.23 -5.58
C ILE A 186 -18.83 30.29 -4.51
N ARG A 187 -18.49 30.70 -3.29
CA ARG A 187 -19.44 30.76 -2.16
C ARG A 187 -20.69 31.63 -2.42
N PRO A 188 -20.60 32.84 -3.00
CA PRO A 188 -21.81 33.62 -3.32
C PRO A 188 -22.65 32.97 -4.42
N ILE A 189 -22.04 32.39 -5.45
CA ILE A 189 -22.78 31.68 -6.51
C ILE A 189 -23.56 30.51 -5.92
N VAL A 190 -22.91 29.65 -5.12
CA VAL A 190 -23.58 28.53 -4.46
C VAL A 190 -24.72 29.00 -3.57
N SER A 191 -24.52 30.08 -2.80
CA SER A 191 -25.57 30.64 -1.94
C SER A 191 -26.75 31.21 -2.73
N ALA A 192 -26.48 31.82 -3.89
CA ALA A 192 -27.52 32.36 -4.78
C ALA A 192 -28.35 31.23 -5.39
N THR A 193 -27.69 30.18 -5.89
CA THR A 193 -28.36 29.01 -6.46
C THR A 193 -29.22 28.29 -5.41
N GLN A 194 -28.73 28.17 -4.17
CA GLN A 194 -29.51 27.57 -3.08
C GLN A 194 -30.73 28.41 -2.68
N ARG A 195 -30.63 29.75 -2.73
CA ARG A 195 -31.78 30.64 -2.49
C ARG A 195 -32.82 30.48 -3.59
N LEU A 196 -32.40 30.51 -4.86
CA LEU A 196 -33.29 30.29 -6.00
C LEU A 196 -33.98 28.92 -5.92
N ALA A 197 -33.24 27.86 -5.54
CA ALA A 197 -33.81 26.53 -5.38
C ALA A 197 -34.88 26.48 -4.28
N LYS A 198 -34.69 27.18 -3.15
CA LYS A 198 -35.70 27.27 -2.08
C LYS A 198 -36.97 28.01 -2.51
N GLU A 199 -36.82 29.09 -3.27
CA GLU A 199 -37.97 29.82 -3.83
C GLU A 199 -38.77 28.95 -4.81
N ILE A 200 -38.08 28.22 -5.70
CA ILE A 200 -38.72 27.26 -6.63
C ILE A 200 -39.41 26.13 -5.86
N GLN A 201 -38.79 25.64 -4.79
CA GLN A 201 -39.39 24.62 -3.92
C GLN A 201 -40.66 25.13 -3.24
N HIS A 202 -40.73 26.41 -2.88
CA HIS A 202 -41.94 27.02 -2.35
C HIS A 202 -43.05 27.13 -3.41
N LEU A 203 -42.70 27.28 -4.69
CA LEU A 203 -43.66 27.25 -5.80
C LEU A 203 -44.26 25.84 -6.02
N GLN A 204 -43.57 24.79 -5.59
CA GLN A 204 -44.06 23.41 -5.56
C GLN A 204 -44.88 23.08 -4.30
N SER A 205 -45.45 24.09 -3.63
CA SER A 205 -46.21 23.96 -2.38
C SER A 205 -47.57 23.27 -2.55
N GLY A 206 -47.55 21.97 -2.84
CA GLY A 206 -48.59 20.97 -2.52
C GLY A 206 -50.02 21.14 -3.08
N ASP A 207 -50.40 22.30 -3.58
CA ASP A 207 -51.75 22.58 -4.05
C ASP A 207 -51.88 22.19 -5.53
N PHE A 208 -52.66 21.13 -5.76
CA PHE A 208 -52.95 20.59 -7.08
C PHE A 208 -53.47 21.65 -8.07
N ARG A 209 -54.18 22.67 -7.57
CA ARG A 209 -54.76 23.74 -8.41
C ARG A 209 -53.70 24.59 -9.09
N LEU A 210 -52.60 24.90 -8.39
CA LEU A 210 -51.49 25.68 -8.95
C LEU A 210 -50.78 24.92 -10.08
N TYR A 211 -50.63 23.60 -9.96
CA TYR A 211 -50.06 22.76 -11.02
C TYR A 211 -50.90 22.79 -12.30
N CYS A 212 -52.23 22.64 -12.18
CA CYS A 212 -53.12 22.73 -13.34
C CYS A 212 -53.02 24.10 -14.03
N LEU A 213 -52.93 25.20 -13.27
CA LEU A 213 -52.77 26.54 -13.82
C LEU A 213 -51.45 26.68 -14.60
N TYR A 214 -50.33 26.20 -14.06
CA TYR A 214 -49.03 26.26 -14.74
C TYR A 214 -49.00 25.43 -16.02
N VAL A 215 -49.65 24.26 -16.04
CA VAL A 215 -49.75 23.43 -17.25
C VAL A 215 -50.52 24.14 -18.36
N VAL A 216 -51.67 24.76 -18.04
CA VAL A 216 -52.46 25.52 -19.02
C VAL A 216 -51.67 26.74 -19.51
N ALA A 217 -51.04 27.49 -18.60
CA ALA A 217 -50.21 28.63 -18.97
C ALA A 217 -49.03 28.24 -19.87
N ALA A 218 -48.32 27.15 -19.55
CA ALA A 218 -47.24 26.63 -20.36
C ALA A 218 -47.72 26.18 -21.76
N LEU A 219 -48.90 25.55 -21.85
CA LEU A 219 -49.53 25.18 -23.13
C LEU A 219 -49.86 26.40 -23.98
N VAL A 220 -50.44 27.45 -23.39
CA VAL A 220 -50.77 28.70 -24.10
C VAL A 220 -49.49 29.38 -24.60
N VAL A 221 -48.46 29.50 -23.74
CA VAL A 221 -47.16 30.09 -24.12
C VAL A 221 -46.51 29.28 -25.23
N LEU A 222 -46.53 27.95 -25.16
CA LEU A 222 -45.99 27.07 -26.20
C LEU A 222 -46.74 27.26 -27.53
N LEU A 223 -48.07 27.34 -27.49
CA LEU A 223 -48.90 27.58 -28.68
C LEU A 223 -48.57 28.93 -29.32
N ILE A 224 -48.42 29.99 -28.51
CA ILE A 224 -48.01 31.31 -29.01
C ILE A 224 -46.60 31.26 -29.60
N ALA A 225 -45.65 30.62 -28.91
CA ALA A 225 -44.26 30.53 -29.37
C ALA A 225 -44.08 29.72 -30.67
N ILE A 226 -44.98 28.77 -30.95
CA ILE A 226 -45.01 28.00 -32.21
C ILE A 226 -45.83 28.71 -33.29
N ALA A 227 -46.81 29.52 -32.89
CA ALA A 227 -47.65 30.29 -33.81
C ALA A 227 -46.97 31.58 -34.32
N VAL A 228 -45.91 32.04 -33.65
CA VAL A 228 -44.96 33.06 -34.12
C VAL A 228 -43.88 32.39 -34.95
#